data_AF-A0AAD4MDS7-F1
#
_entry.id   AF-A0AAD4MDS7-F1
#
_cell.length_a   1.000
_cell.length_b   1.000
_cell.length_c   1.000
_cell.angle_alpha   90.00
_cell.angle_beta   90.00
_cell.angle_gamma   90.00
#
_symmetry.space_group_name_H-M   'P 1'
#
loop_
_entity.id
_entity.type
_entity.pdbx_description
1 polymer ?
#
loop_
_entity_poly.entity_id
_entity_poly.type
_entity_poly.pdbx_seq_one_letter_code
_entity_poly.pdbx_strand_id
1 'polypeptide(L)'
;MVPFVFSRRDEAIDVSLAQIRAQREKTIKRLTDLSLLTDPIYFLFAASNFLTSIGFNAPPMFMPMNAQSVLGLSKGEAANTVAAYGLANTLGRIAFGLTCDRQLPFRWGKDLPRNRLWIYNLTLMLCGLASCFVFAMQSYITFTAYCFFFGFTISSYVCLTSVVLVDLVGVDRLTNAFGLLLFIQGVATFVGPPFAGQLYDLTKRYDWTFGFCGVCLFVSGIMLFVVPTIQRRNHNCSRRDTEQDVPNGKCRRDYGSLENGKAPLAKL
;
A
#
# COMPACT_ATOMS: atom_id res chain seq x y z
N MET A 1 -13.04 -8.30 61.59
CA MET A 1 -13.49 -7.23 60.67
C MET A 1 -12.63 -7.10 59.40
N VAL A 2 -11.39 -7.59 59.38
CA VAL A 2 -10.48 -7.55 58.21
C VAL A 2 -10.86 -8.45 57.00
N PRO A 3 -11.44 -9.67 57.14
CA PRO A 3 -11.66 -10.54 55.97
C PRO A 3 -12.77 -10.05 55.02
N PHE A 4 -13.71 -9.24 55.50
CA PHE A 4 -14.84 -8.74 54.70
C PHE A 4 -14.42 -7.63 53.72
N VAL A 5 -13.40 -6.82 54.07
CA VAL A 5 -12.87 -5.76 53.21
C VAL A 5 -11.95 -6.33 52.11
N PHE A 6 -11.25 -7.44 52.42
CA PHE A 6 -10.40 -8.15 51.46
C PHE A 6 -11.26 -8.81 50.36
N SER A 7 -12.34 -9.51 50.76
CA SER A 7 -13.28 -10.15 49.82
C SER A 7 -13.94 -9.18 48.82
N ARG A 8 -14.30 -7.95 49.25
CA ARG A 8 -14.85 -6.92 48.33
C ARG A 8 -13.80 -6.34 47.37
N ARG A 9 -12.53 -6.29 47.78
CA ARG A 9 -11.44 -5.86 46.88
C ARG A 9 -11.20 -6.93 45.80
N ASP A 10 -11.21 -8.20 46.18
CA ASP A 10 -11.04 -9.31 45.25
C ASP A 10 -12.21 -9.38 44.23
N GLU A 11 -13.46 -9.21 44.68
CA GLU A 11 -14.63 -9.12 43.77
C GLU A 11 -14.53 -7.93 42.79
N ALA A 12 -14.10 -6.76 43.26
CA ALA A 12 -13.93 -5.59 42.39
C ALA A 12 -12.80 -5.78 41.36
N ILE A 13 -11.73 -6.49 41.74
CA ILE A 13 -10.63 -6.85 40.84
C ILE A 13 -11.13 -7.87 39.80
N ASP A 14 -11.90 -8.89 40.20
CA ASP A 14 -12.43 -9.90 39.29
C ASP A 14 -13.42 -9.32 38.27
N VAL A 15 -14.29 -8.39 38.68
CA VAL A 15 -15.20 -7.67 37.77
C VAL A 15 -14.41 -6.81 36.78
N SER A 16 -13.38 -6.11 37.24
CA SER A 16 -12.49 -5.31 36.38
C SER A 16 -11.72 -6.19 35.38
N LEU A 17 -11.17 -7.32 35.84
CA LEU A 17 -10.49 -8.29 34.98
C LEU A 17 -11.45 -8.91 33.95
N ALA A 18 -12.69 -9.21 34.34
CA ALA A 18 -13.72 -9.69 33.42
C ALA A 18 -14.07 -8.64 32.35
N GLN A 19 -14.20 -7.36 32.74
CA GLN A 19 -14.41 -6.26 31.80
C GLN A 19 -13.22 -6.06 30.86
N ILE A 20 -11.99 -6.16 31.36
CA ILE A 20 -10.76 -6.09 30.56
C ILE A 20 -10.71 -7.26 29.56
N ARG A 21 -11.02 -8.49 29.99
CA ARG A 21 -11.09 -9.67 29.12
C ARG A 21 -12.16 -9.52 28.05
N ALA A 22 -13.37 -9.09 28.41
CA ALA A 22 -14.47 -8.88 27.48
C ALA A 22 -14.18 -7.76 26.45
N GLN A 23 -13.54 -6.66 26.88
CA GLN A 23 -13.07 -5.61 25.98
C GLN A 23 -11.97 -6.11 25.05
N ARG A 24 -11.03 -6.92 25.57
CA ARG A 24 -10.00 -7.57 24.75
C ARG A 24 -10.61 -8.47 23.69
N GLU A 25 -11.55 -9.34 24.05
CA GLU A 25 -12.21 -10.25 23.12
C GLU A 25 -13.00 -9.49 22.05
N LYS A 26 -13.73 -8.43 22.41
CA LYS A 26 -14.43 -7.58 21.45
C LYS A 26 -13.46 -6.87 20.51
N THR A 27 -12.35 -6.37 21.05
CA THR A 27 -11.30 -5.72 20.26
C THR A 27 -10.62 -6.70 19.32
N ILE A 28 -10.25 -7.89 19.80
CA ILE A 28 -9.68 -8.97 18.99
C ILE A 28 -10.66 -9.37 17.90
N LYS A 29 -11.94 -9.60 18.20
CA LYS A 29 -12.96 -9.92 17.20
C LYS A 29 -13.13 -8.84 16.15
N ARG A 30 -13.04 -7.56 16.53
CA ARG A 30 -13.04 -6.43 15.57
C ARG A 30 -11.77 -6.38 14.71
N LEU A 31 -10.61 -6.68 15.28
CA LEU A 31 -9.31 -6.68 14.59
C LEU A 31 -9.08 -7.94 13.74
N THR A 32 -9.78 -9.04 14.04
CA THR A 32 -9.78 -10.27 13.25
C THR A 32 -11.07 -10.40 12.44
N ASP A 33 -11.76 -9.30 12.15
CA ASP A 33 -12.92 -9.33 11.27
C ASP A 33 -12.44 -9.54 9.83
N LEU A 34 -12.24 -10.81 9.47
CA LEU A 34 -11.78 -11.27 8.15
C LEU A 34 -12.83 -11.03 7.06
N SER A 35 -13.98 -10.44 7.39
CA SER A 35 -14.97 -9.98 6.41
C SER A 35 -14.34 -9.08 5.35
N LEU A 36 -13.28 -8.32 5.69
CA LEU A 36 -12.52 -7.51 4.73
C LEU A 36 -11.82 -8.34 3.65
N LEU A 37 -11.27 -9.51 3.98
CA LEU A 37 -10.65 -10.42 2.99
C LEU A 37 -11.66 -11.08 2.08
N THR A 38 -12.95 -11.05 2.44
CA THR A 38 -14.01 -11.56 1.57
C THR A 38 -14.34 -10.56 0.45
N ASP A 39 -14.04 -9.27 0.64
CA ASP A 39 -14.17 -8.27 -0.42
C ASP A 39 -13.12 -8.54 -1.50
N PRO A 40 -13.53 -8.86 -2.75
CA PRO A 40 -12.60 -9.17 -3.83
C PRO A 40 -11.66 -8.01 -4.17
N ILE A 41 -12.06 -6.76 -3.92
CA ILE A 41 -11.23 -5.57 -4.17
C ILE A 41 -10.11 -5.49 -3.14
N TYR A 42 -10.43 -5.66 -1.85
CA TYR A 42 -9.41 -5.66 -0.79
C TYR A 42 -8.51 -6.88 -0.90
N PHE A 43 -9.06 -8.06 -1.19
CA PHE A 43 -8.27 -9.27 -1.39
C PHE A 43 -7.26 -9.11 -2.53
N LEU A 44 -7.67 -8.57 -3.68
CA LEU A 44 -6.77 -8.32 -4.81
C LEU A 44 -5.69 -7.29 -4.45
N PHE A 45 -6.06 -6.22 -3.75
CA PHE A 45 -5.11 -5.23 -3.26
C PHE A 45 -4.10 -5.83 -2.26
N ALA A 46 -4.56 -6.66 -1.32
CA ALA A 46 -3.73 -7.32 -0.33
C ALA A 46 -2.80 -8.36 -0.96
N ALA A 47 -3.28 -9.18 -1.91
CA ALA A 47 -2.48 -10.14 -2.66
C ALA A 47 -1.37 -9.45 -3.46
N SER A 48 -1.67 -8.29 -4.04
CA SER A 48 -0.68 -7.52 -4.77
C SER A 48 0.36 -6.88 -3.86
N ASN A 49 -0.06 -6.34 -2.72
CA ASN A 49 0.85 -5.84 -1.69
C ASN A 49 1.74 -6.94 -1.12
N PHE A 50 1.23 -8.16 -0.98
CA PHE A 50 2.02 -9.34 -0.60
C PHE A 50 3.15 -9.60 -1.60
N LEU A 51 2.84 -9.66 -2.90
CA LEU A 51 3.84 -9.82 -3.96
C LEU A 51 4.86 -8.68 -3.97
N THR A 52 4.38 -7.44 -3.79
CA THR A 52 5.22 -6.25 -3.70
C THR A 52 6.18 -6.34 -2.52
N SER A 53 5.68 -6.76 -1.35
CA SER A 53 6.50 -6.95 -0.15
C SER A 53 7.59 -8.00 -0.36
N ILE A 54 7.33 -9.09 -1.07
CA ILE A 54 8.38 -10.05 -1.43
C ILE A 54 9.44 -9.39 -2.31
N GLY A 55 9.01 -8.71 -3.38
CA GLY A 55 9.90 -8.12 -4.39
C GLY A 55 10.68 -6.88 -3.92
N PHE A 56 10.17 -6.10 -2.96
CA PHE A 56 10.84 -4.86 -2.53
C PHE A 56 11.83 -5.05 -1.37
N ASN A 57 11.63 -6.05 -0.50
CA ASN A 57 12.50 -6.23 0.67
C ASN A 57 13.89 -6.76 0.29
N ALA A 58 13.98 -7.59 -0.75
CA ALA A 58 15.24 -8.19 -1.19
C ALA A 58 16.23 -7.21 -1.83
N PRO A 59 15.85 -6.33 -2.78
CA PRO A 59 16.79 -5.46 -3.48
C PRO A 59 17.66 -4.58 -2.57
N PRO A 60 17.13 -3.86 -1.55
CA PRO A 60 17.97 -3.05 -0.66
C PRO A 60 19.00 -3.88 0.14
N MET A 61 18.68 -5.14 0.44
CA MET A 61 19.57 -6.05 1.15
C MET A 61 20.73 -6.52 0.25
N PHE A 62 20.46 -6.87 -1.01
CA PHE A 62 21.46 -7.41 -1.94
C PHE A 62 22.22 -6.33 -2.74
N MET A 63 21.70 -5.11 -2.82
CA MET A 63 22.31 -3.98 -3.54
C MET A 63 23.79 -3.71 -3.16
N PRO A 64 24.17 -3.60 -1.86
CA PRO A 64 25.58 -3.41 -1.49
C PRO A 64 26.44 -4.66 -1.72
N MET A 65 25.85 -5.86 -1.68
CA MET A 65 26.56 -7.11 -1.98
C MET A 65 26.85 -7.21 -3.48
N ASN A 66 25.87 -6.89 -4.32
CA ASN A 66 26.02 -6.85 -5.76
C ASN A 66 27.05 -5.80 -6.20
N ALA A 67 27.03 -4.62 -5.59
CA ALA A 67 28.02 -3.57 -5.84
C ALA A 67 29.45 -4.05 -5.56
N GLN A 68 29.67 -4.79 -4.49
CA GLN A 68 31.01 -5.30 -4.14
C GLN A 68 31.39 -6.53 -4.98
N SER A 69 30.50 -7.51 -5.10
CA SER A 69 30.82 -8.81 -5.71
C SER A 69 30.82 -8.79 -7.24
N VAL A 70 29.96 -7.99 -7.88
CA VAL A 70 29.81 -7.98 -9.35
C VAL A 70 30.55 -6.81 -9.98
N LEU A 71 30.46 -5.62 -9.38
CA LEU A 71 31.10 -4.41 -9.91
C LEU A 71 32.52 -4.18 -9.35
N GLY A 72 32.95 -4.97 -8.35
CA GLY A 72 34.26 -4.81 -7.71
C GLY A 72 34.43 -3.49 -6.96
N LEU A 73 33.32 -2.83 -6.59
CA LEU A 73 33.36 -1.51 -5.96
C LEU A 73 33.89 -1.59 -4.53
N SER A 74 34.50 -0.49 -4.10
CA SER A 74 34.91 -0.34 -2.71
C SER A 74 33.71 -0.34 -1.76
N LYS A 75 33.92 -0.68 -0.50
CA LYS A 75 32.88 -0.59 0.54
C LYS A 75 32.27 0.82 0.65
N GLY A 76 33.09 1.85 0.41
CA GLY A 76 32.63 3.24 0.42
C GLY A 76 31.68 3.55 -0.74
N GLU A 77 32.00 3.11 -1.95
CA GLU A 77 31.13 3.27 -3.12
C GLU A 77 29.83 2.46 -3.00
N ALA A 78 29.90 1.24 -2.45
CA ALA A 78 28.72 0.44 -2.15
C ALA A 78 27.84 1.08 -1.06
N ALA A 79 28.44 1.79 -0.09
CA ALA A 79 27.67 2.55 0.88
C ALA A 79 26.99 3.77 0.24
N ASN A 80 27.66 4.43 -0.71
CA ASN A 80 27.11 5.59 -1.44
C ASN A 80 25.89 5.22 -2.27
N THR A 81 25.81 4.02 -2.85
CA THR A 81 24.62 3.57 -3.61
C THR A 81 23.40 3.40 -2.69
N VAL A 82 23.60 2.84 -1.50
CA VAL A 82 22.55 2.72 -0.47
C VAL A 82 22.15 4.10 0.07
N ALA A 83 23.11 5.01 0.26
CA ALA A 83 22.84 6.39 0.64
C ALA A 83 22.01 7.12 -0.43
N ALA A 84 22.32 6.93 -1.71
CA ALA A 84 21.56 7.47 -2.83
C ALA A 84 20.12 6.91 -2.86
N TYR A 85 19.94 5.61 -2.63
CA TYR A 85 18.62 4.99 -2.46
C TYR A 85 17.82 5.65 -1.32
N GLY A 86 18.43 5.84 -0.14
CA GLY A 86 17.77 6.45 1.01
C GLY A 86 17.39 7.93 0.78
N LEU A 87 18.27 8.69 0.15
CA LEU A 87 18.00 10.07 -0.24
C LEU A 87 16.83 10.15 -1.24
N ALA A 88 16.87 9.33 -2.28
CA ALA A 88 15.81 9.27 -3.29
C ALA A 88 14.47 8.85 -2.69
N ASN A 89 14.50 7.91 -1.74
CA ASN A 89 13.30 7.48 -1.03
C ASN A 89 12.68 8.63 -0.21
N THR A 90 13.51 9.41 0.46
CA THR A 90 13.05 10.58 1.24
C THR A 90 12.47 11.66 0.32
N LEU A 91 13.17 12.00 -0.76
CA LEU A 91 12.69 12.98 -1.75
C LEU A 91 11.40 12.52 -2.42
N GLY A 92 11.32 11.25 -2.80
CA GLY A 92 10.13 10.68 -3.38
C GLY A 92 8.94 10.69 -2.42
N ARG A 93 9.14 10.37 -1.13
CA ARG A 93 8.07 10.48 -0.12
C ARG A 93 7.50 11.89 -0.03
N ILE A 94 8.36 12.92 -0.07
CA ILE A 94 7.92 14.32 -0.06
C ILE A 94 7.18 14.63 -1.37
N ALA A 95 7.74 14.27 -2.52
CA ALA A 95 7.13 14.53 -3.83
C ALA A 95 5.75 13.87 -3.99
N PHE A 96 5.66 12.56 -3.73
CA PHE A 96 4.41 11.81 -3.83
C PHE A 96 3.44 12.16 -2.70
N GLY A 97 3.94 12.44 -1.49
CA GLY A 97 3.11 12.93 -0.38
C GLY A 97 2.42 14.25 -0.71
N LEU A 98 3.17 15.23 -1.23
CA LEU A 98 2.60 16.51 -1.68
C LEU A 98 1.66 16.34 -2.88
N THR A 99 2.00 15.43 -3.81
CA THR A 99 1.15 15.11 -4.98
C THR A 99 -0.17 14.47 -4.56
N CYS A 100 -0.17 13.71 -3.46
CA CYS A 100 -1.38 13.10 -2.91
C CYS A 100 -2.18 14.06 -2.03
N ASP A 101 -1.56 15.01 -1.33
CA ASP A 101 -2.28 15.90 -0.42
C ASP A 101 -2.91 17.10 -1.17
N ARG A 102 -2.17 17.69 -2.12
CA ARG A 102 -2.63 18.89 -2.83
C ARG A 102 -3.52 18.53 -4.02
N GLN A 103 -4.72 19.12 -4.07
CA GLN A 103 -5.48 19.24 -5.33
C GLN A 103 -4.65 20.10 -6.29
N LEU A 104 -3.96 19.43 -7.21
CA LEU A 104 -3.16 20.12 -8.22
C LEU A 104 -4.04 21.13 -8.98
N PRO A 105 -3.55 22.36 -9.24
CA PRO A 105 -4.30 23.40 -9.95
C PRO A 105 -4.49 23.11 -11.45
N PHE A 106 -4.08 21.94 -11.92
CA PHE A 106 -4.35 21.48 -13.28
C PHE A 106 -5.79 20.99 -13.38
N ARG A 107 -6.53 21.60 -14.31
CA ARG A 107 -7.96 21.41 -14.65
C ARG A 107 -8.35 19.98 -15.09
N TRP A 108 -7.48 18.99 -14.87
CA TRP A 108 -7.62 17.60 -15.28
C TRP A 108 -7.87 16.70 -14.06
N GLY A 109 -9.13 16.49 -13.72
CA GLY A 109 -9.51 15.33 -12.91
C GLY A 109 -10.36 15.65 -11.70
N LYS A 110 -11.67 15.63 -11.90
CA LYS A 110 -12.67 15.52 -10.83
C LYS A 110 -12.68 14.12 -10.16
N ASP A 111 -11.77 13.22 -10.55
CA ASP A 111 -11.67 11.83 -10.10
C ASP A 111 -10.33 11.57 -9.36
N LEU A 112 -10.16 12.23 -8.21
CA LEU A 112 -8.97 12.19 -7.35
C LEU A 112 -8.45 10.77 -6.96
N PRO A 113 -9.29 9.76 -6.65
CA PRO A 113 -8.80 8.40 -6.34
C PRO A 113 -8.23 7.69 -7.58
N ARG A 114 -8.71 8.06 -8.78
CA ARG A 114 -8.29 7.44 -10.03
C ARG A 114 -6.84 7.80 -10.32
N ASN A 115 -6.47 9.08 -10.24
CA ASN A 115 -5.10 9.53 -10.53
C ASN A 115 -4.06 8.90 -9.57
N ARG A 116 -4.37 8.75 -8.28
CA ARG A 116 -3.47 8.15 -7.28
C ARG A 116 -3.17 6.69 -7.58
N LEU A 117 -4.19 5.90 -7.87
CA LEU A 117 -4.02 4.49 -8.19
C LEU A 117 -3.27 4.29 -9.52
N TRP A 118 -3.47 5.18 -10.51
CA TRP A 118 -2.69 5.18 -11.75
C TRP A 118 -1.20 5.50 -11.51
N ILE A 119 -0.90 6.52 -10.70
CA ILE A 119 0.49 6.86 -10.33
C ILE A 119 1.13 5.69 -9.57
N TYR A 120 0.42 5.09 -8.62
CA TYR A 120 0.88 3.90 -7.90
C TYR A 120 1.25 2.77 -8.85
N ASN A 121 0.33 2.38 -9.76
CA ASN A 121 0.57 1.29 -10.70
C ASN A 121 1.71 1.59 -11.67
N LEU A 122 1.75 2.80 -12.22
CA LEU A 122 2.79 3.19 -13.18
C LEU A 122 4.17 3.19 -12.50
N THR A 123 4.29 3.74 -11.30
CA THR A 123 5.55 3.73 -10.55
C THR A 123 5.99 2.31 -10.17
N LEU A 124 5.06 1.43 -9.77
CA LEU A 124 5.35 0.02 -9.50
C LEU A 124 5.83 -0.73 -10.76
N MET A 125 5.15 -0.55 -11.89
CA MET A 125 5.51 -1.18 -13.15
C MET A 125 6.87 -0.69 -13.68
N LEU A 126 7.11 0.62 -13.61
CA LEU A 126 8.40 1.21 -13.98
C LEU A 126 9.53 0.71 -13.07
N CYS A 127 9.26 0.58 -11.77
CA CYS A 127 10.20 0.02 -10.80
C CYS A 127 10.52 -1.45 -11.15
N GLY A 128 9.50 -2.28 -11.34
CA GLY A 128 9.68 -3.70 -11.70
C GLY A 128 10.41 -3.88 -13.02
N LEU A 129 10.08 -3.08 -14.03
CA LEU A 129 10.76 -3.10 -15.33
C LEU A 129 12.24 -2.69 -15.19
N ALA A 130 12.54 -1.63 -14.44
CA ALA A 130 13.91 -1.20 -14.19
C ALA A 130 14.72 -2.29 -13.45
N SER A 131 14.11 -2.98 -12.48
CA SER A 131 14.74 -4.09 -11.77
C SER A 131 15.00 -5.31 -12.66
N CYS A 132 14.13 -5.57 -13.66
CA CYS A 132 14.40 -6.61 -14.66
C CYS A 132 15.62 -6.30 -15.52
N PHE A 133 15.90 -5.02 -15.80
CA PHE A 133 17.04 -4.59 -16.62
C PHE A 133 18.33 -4.33 -15.82
N VAL A 134 18.39 -4.71 -14.54
CA VAL A 134 19.57 -4.43 -13.70
C VAL A 134 20.85 -5.10 -14.23
N PHE A 135 20.72 -6.24 -14.92
CA PHE A 135 21.86 -6.99 -15.49
C PHE A 135 22.63 -6.18 -16.55
N ALA A 136 22.00 -5.18 -17.17
CA ALA A 136 22.63 -4.30 -18.15
C ALA A 136 23.45 -3.17 -17.49
N MET A 137 23.32 -2.97 -16.18
CA MET A 137 23.90 -1.85 -15.44
C MET A 137 25.24 -2.26 -14.80
N GLN A 138 26.30 -2.29 -15.60
CA GLN A 138 27.64 -2.76 -15.18
C GLN A 138 28.61 -1.64 -14.77
N SER A 139 28.14 -0.39 -14.65
CA SER A 139 28.96 0.75 -14.21
C SER A 139 28.47 1.32 -12.89
N TYR A 140 29.38 1.88 -12.08
CA TYR A 140 29.06 2.58 -10.83
C TYR A 140 27.98 3.64 -11.02
N ILE A 141 28.10 4.45 -12.08
CA ILE A 141 27.16 5.54 -12.37
C ILE A 141 25.77 4.97 -12.69
N THR A 142 25.71 3.96 -13.57
CA THR A 142 24.45 3.34 -13.98
C THR A 142 23.77 2.61 -12.82
N PHE A 143 24.56 1.93 -11.97
CA PHE A 143 24.04 1.23 -10.81
C PHE A 143 23.55 2.22 -9.75
N THR A 144 24.28 3.30 -9.47
CA THR A 144 23.86 4.36 -8.54
C THR A 144 22.58 5.05 -9.03
N ALA A 145 22.47 5.33 -10.34
CA ALA A 145 21.27 5.89 -10.94
C ALA A 145 20.07 4.93 -10.80
N TYR A 146 20.27 3.62 -10.99
CA TYR A 146 19.26 2.61 -10.70
C TYR A 146 18.84 2.61 -9.22
N CYS A 147 19.78 2.66 -8.28
CA CYS A 147 19.49 2.69 -6.85
C CYS A 147 18.66 3.92 -6.46
N PHE A 148 19.01 5.08 -7.03
CA PHE A 148 18.24 6.32 -6.88
C PHE A 148 16.83 6.17 -7.46
N PHE A 149 16.69 5.70 -8.69
CA PHE A 149 15.39 5.51 -9.33
C PHE A 149 14.51 4.50 -8.58
N PHE A 150 15.09 3.39 -8.14
CA PHE A 150 14.42 2.37 -7.33
C PHE A 150 13.94 2.95 -5.99
N GLY A 151 14.79 3.72 -5.30
CA GLY A 151 14.43 4.40 -4.05
C GLY A 151 13.32 5.43 -4.23
N PHE A 152 13.37 6.19 -5.32
CA PHE A 152 12.33 7.17 -5.66
C PHE A 152 11.00 6.49 -5.98
N THR A 153 10.99 5.47 -6.84
CA THR A 153 9.76 4.78 -7.23
C THR A 153 9.13 3.99 -6.09
N ILE A 154 9.93 3.32 -5.25
CA ILE A 154 9.39 2.58 -4.10
C ILE A 154 8.82 3.50 -3.01
N SER A 155 9.25 4.75 -2.94
CA SER A 155 8.64 5.72 -2.03
C SER A 155 7.15 5.95 -2.32
N SER A 156 6.77 5.91 -3.61
CA SER A 156 5.38 5.99 -4.05
C SER A 156 4.57 4.84 -3.46
N TYR A 157 5.07 3.60 -3.56
CA TYR A 157 4.43 2.43 -2.96
C TYR A 157 4.13 2.66 -1.47
N VAL A 158 5.13 3.05 -0.69
CA VAL A 158 4.95 3.18 0.78
C VAL A 158 4.00 4.33 1.13
N CYS A 159 4.04 5.45 0.41
CA CYS A 159 3.16 6.59 0.67
C CYS A 159 1.71 6.34 0.21
N LEU A 160 1.52 5.77 -0.98
CA LEU A 160 0.21 5.64 -1.58
C LEU A 160 -0.53 4.40 -1.08
N THR A 161 0.13 3.39 -0.51
CA THR A 161 -0.54 2.18 -0.02
C THR A 161 -1.62 2.50 1.03
N SER A 162 -1.32 3.36 2.01
CA SER A 162 -2.30 3.75 3.02
C SER A 162 -3.41 4.62 2.43
N VAL A 163 -3.07 5.54 1.53
CA VAL A 163 -4.02 6.45 0.88
C VAL A 163 -5.00 5.67 0.00
N VAL A 164 -4.48 4.80 -0.87
CA VAL A 164 -5.30 3.93 -1.73
C VAL A 164 -6.16 3.00 -0.87
N LEU A 165 -5.63 2.48 0.25
CA LEU A 165 -6.43 1.64 1.12
C LEU A 165 -7.62 2.38 1.73
N VAL A 166 -7.43 3.63 2.17
CA VAL A 166 -8.54 4.51 2.61
C VAL A 166 -9.56 4.69 1.50
N ASP A 167 -9.11 4.94 0.28
CA ASP A 167 -9.98 5.14 -0.88
C ASP A 167 -10.78 3.87 -1.25
N LEU A 168 -10.25 2.67 -0.98
CA LEU A 168 -10.90 1.39 -1.30
C LEU A 168 -11.89 0.94 -0.21
N VAL A 169 -11.51 1.04 1.07
CA VAL A 169 -12.24 0.44 2.19
C VAL A 169 -13.06 1.48 2.98
N GLY A 170 -12.73 2.76 2.85
CA GLY A 170 -13.29 3.83 3.65
C GLY A 170 -12.61 3.98 5.02
N VAL A 171 -12.77 5.16 5.62
CA VAL A 171 -12.09 5.55 6.87
C VAL A 171 -12.56 4.71 8.07
N ASP A 172 -13.83 4.29 8.09
CA ASP A 172 -14.43 3.59 9.23
C ASP A 172 -13.79 2.22 9.54
N ARG A 173 -13.29 1.54 8.50
CA ARG A 173 -12.66 0.21 8.61
C ARG A 173 -11.15 0.25 8.33
N LEU A 174 -10.56 1.44 8.17
CA LEU A 174 -9.17 1.62 7.80
C LEU A 174 -8.21 0.93 8.77
N THR A 175 -8.37 1.14 10.07
CA THR A 175 -7.43 0.58 11.07
C THR A 175 -7.38 -0.94 11.01
N ASN A 176 -8.54 -1.59 10.84
CA ASN A 176 -8.61 -3.04 10.72
C ASN A 176 -7.99 -3.52 9.40
N ALA A 177 -8.38 -2.90 8.28
CA ALA A 177 -7.87 -3.24 6.95
C ALA A 177 -6.36 -3.01 6.81
N PHE A 178 -5.84 -1.92 7.37
CA PHE A 178 -4.42 -1.60 7.33
C PHE A 178 -3.63 -2.54 8.24
N GLY A 179 -4.15 -2.89 9.42
CA GLY A 179 -3.54 -3.88 10.30
C GLY A 179 -3.42 -5.26 9.65
N LEU A 180 -4.48 -5.72 8.99
CA LEU A 180 -4.47 -7.00 8.28
C LEU A 180 -3.56 -6.97 7.04
N LEU A 181 -3.50 -5.84 6.34
CA LEU A 181 -2.56 -5.64 5.23
C LEU A 181 -1.10 -5.72 5.72
N LEU A 182 -0.78 -5.03 6.82
CA LEU A 182 0.55 -5.08 7.44
C LEU A 182 0.90 -6.48 7.94
N PHE A 183 -0.06 -7.23 8.46
CA PHE A 183 0.14 -8.62 8.84
C PHE A 183 0.55 -9.48 7.63
N ILE A 184 -0.19 -9.37 6.51
CA ILE A 184 0.13 -10.07 5.26
C ILE A 184 1.50 -9.64 4.72
N GLN A 185 1.81 -8.35 4.73
CA GLN A 185 3.12 -7.82 4.33
C GLN A 185 4.25 -8.31 5.25
N GLY A 186 3.98 -8.47 6.55
CA GLY A 186 4.90 -9.03 7.52
C GLY A 186 5.27 -10.47 7.19
N VAL A 187 4.27 -11.31 6.86
CA VAL A 187 4.49 -12.69 6.38
C VAL A 187 5.33 -12.69 5.09
N ALA A 188 4.99 -11.83 4.13
CA ALA A 188 5.79 -11.68 2.90
C ALA A 188 7.25 -11.29 3.19
N THR A 189 7.47 -10.35 4.11
CA THR A 189 8.80 -9.87 4.49
C THR A 189 9.61 -10.94 5.22
N PHE A 190 8.95 -11.84 5.95
CA PHE A 190 9.59 -12.99 6.57
C PHE A 190 9.99 -14.05 5.54
N VAL A 191 9.14 -14.32 4.54
CA VAL A 191 9.38 -15.34 3.49
C VAL A 191 10.32 -14.82 2.39
N GLY A 192 10.37 -13.51 2.15
CA GLY A 192 11.16 -12.90 1.07
C GLY A 192 12.66 -13.19 1.13
N PRO A 193 13.37 -12.86 2.23
CA PRO A 193 14.80 -13.11 2.37
C PRO A 193 15.22 -14.58 2.22
N PRO A 194 14.58 -15.59 2.85
CA PRO A 194 14.97 -16.99 2.66
C PRO A 194 14.71 -17.45 1.22
N PHE A 195 13.62 -17.01 0.58
CA PHE A 195 13.36 -17.33 -0.83
C PHE A 195 14.41 -16.71 -1.76
N ALA A 196 14.76 -15.44 -1.54
CA ALA A 196 15.79 -14.75 -2.31
C ALA A 196 17.20 -15.33 -2.07
N GLY A 197 17.49 -15.76 -0.84
CA GLY A 197 18.73 -16.45 -0.47
C GLY A 197 18.85 -17.81 -1.16
N GLN A 198 17.80 -18.63 -1.13
CA GLN A 198 17.77 -19.91 -1.86
C GLN A 198 17.94 -19.72 -3.37
N LEU A 199 17.30 -18.69 -3.94
CA LEU A 199 17.43 -18.37 -5.35
C LEU A 199 18.86 -17.97 -5.71
N TYR A 200 19.52 -17.18 -4.85
CA TYR A 200 20.93 -16.85 -4.98
C TYR A 200 21.82 -18.10 -4.85
N ASP A 201 21.53 -19.01 -3.93
CA ASP A 201 22.32 -20.22 -3.75
C ASP A 201 22.27 -21.17 -4.95
N LEU A 202 21.13 -21.25 -5.64
CA LEU A 202 20.94 -22.05 -6.84
C LEU A 202 21.61 -21.44 -8.07
N THR A 203 21.49 -20.13 -8.24
CA THR A 203 21.97 -19.44 -9.46
C THR A 203 23.40 -18.91 -9.33
N LYS A 204 23.89 -18.72 -8.10
CA LYS A 204 25.15 -18.04 -7.73
C LYS A 204 25.34 -16.68 -8.42
N ARG A 205 24.24 -16.04 -8.81
CA ARG A 205 24.21 -14.77 -9.56
C ARG A 205 23.11 -13.89 -9.01
N TYR A 206 23.48 -12.68 -8.58
CA TYR A 206 22.54 -11.70 -8.03
C TYR A 206 21.53 -11.18 -9.06
N ASP A 207 21.89 -11.18 -10.36
CA ASP A 207 21.05 -10.70 -11.45
C ASP A 207 19.68 -11.41 -11.49
N TRP A 208 19.65 -12.72 -11.23
CA TRP A 208 18.42 -13.51 -11.20
C TRP A 208 17.52 -13.14 -10.03
N THR A 209 18.10 -12.83 -8.87
CA THR A 209 17.36 -12.39 -7.70
C THR A 209 16.71 -11.03 -7.95
N PHE A 210 17.44 -10.08 -8.56
CA PHE A 210 16.87 -8.79 -8.95
C PHE A 210 15.81 -8.92 -10.05
N GLY A 211 16.03 -9.79 -11.03
CA GLY A 211 15.05 -10.09 -12.08
C GLY A 211 13.76 -10.67 -11.50
N PHE A 212 13.85 -11.64 -10.59
CA PHE A 212 12.69 -12.19 -9.88
C PHE A 212 11.94 -11.13 -9.09
N CYS A 213 12.66 -10.28 -8.35
CA CYS A 213 12.07 -9.14 -7.64
C CYS A 213 11.33 -8.19 -8.60
N GLY A 214 11.95 -7.87 -9.74
CA GLY A 214 11.37 -7.02 -10.77
C GLY A 214 10.09 -7.60 -11.37
N VAL A 215 10.08 -8.91 -11.67
CA VAL A 215 8.89 -9.62 -12.15
C VAL A 215 7.78 -9.60 -11.12
N CYS A 216 8.07 -9.87 -9.84
CA CYS A 216 7.08 -9.79 -8.77
C CYS A 216 6.46 -8.39 -8.64
N LEU A 217 7.28 -7.33 -8.73
CA LEU A 217 6.81 -5.94 -8.70
C LEU A 217 5.97 -5.59 -9.93
N PHE A 218 6.38 -6.05 -11.11
CA PHE A 218 5.67 -5.80 -12.36
C PHE A 218 4.32 -6.51 -12.41
N VAL A 219 4.28 -7.79 -12.01
CA VAL A 219 3.04 -8.58 -11.90
C VAL A 219 2.10 -7.94 -10.87
N SER A 220 2.61 -7.49 -9.73
CA SER A 220 1.83 -6.72 -8.75
C SER A 220 1.20 -5.47 -9.37
N GLY A 221 1.98 -4.65 -10.08
CA GLY A 221 1.45 -3.46 -10.75
C GLY A 221 0.32 -3.78 -11.76
N ILE A 222 0.45 -4.90 -12.48
CA ILE A 222 -0.60 -5.39 -13.40
C ILE A 222 -1.85 -5.83 -12.63
N MET A 223 -1.70 -6.54 -11.50
CA MET A 223 -2.84 -6.99 -10.69
C MET A 223 -3.69 -5.81 -10.20
N LEU A 224 -3.06 -4.70 -9.76
CA LEU A 224 -3.82 -3.50 -9.37
C LEU A 224 -4.48 -2.78 -10.55
N PHE A 225 -4.07 -3.02 -11.79
CA PHE A 225 -4.73 -2.47 -12.95
C PHE A 225 -6.16 -3.02 -13.12
N VAL A 226 -6.42 -4.20 -12.57
CA VAL A 226 -7.73 -4.86 -12.58
C VAL A 226 -8.69 -4.23 -11.56
N VAL A 227 -8.19 -3.68 -10.44
CA VAL A 227 -8.99 -3.01 -9.39
C VAL A 227 -9.98 -1.96 -9.93
N PRO A 228 -9.56 -0.95 -10.74
CA PRO A 228 -10.48 0.06 -11.26
C PRO A 228 -11.48 -0.51 -12.29
N THR A 229 -11.20 -1.65 -12.91
CA THR A 229 -12.16 -2.32 -13.81
C THR A 229 -13.27 -3.02 -13.03
N ILE A 230 -12.94 -3.60 -11.87
CA ILE A 230 -13.91 -4.23 -10.96
C ILE A 230 -14.79 -3.17 -10.30
N GLN A 231 -14.19 -2.06 -9.81
CA GLN A 231 -14.96 -0.95 -9.24
C GLN A 231 -15.98 -0.37 -10.24
N ARG A 232 -15.58 -0.18 -11.51
CA ARG A 232 -16.49 0.27 -12.57
C ARG A 232 -17.62 -0.72 -12.84
N ARG A 233 -17.36 -2.03 -12.74
CA ARG A 233 -18.40 -3.06 -12.90
C ARG A 233 -19.38 -3.04 -11.73
N ASN A 234 -18.91 -2.92 -10.49
CA ASN A 234 -19.79 -2.87 -9.31
C ASN A 234 -20.65 -1.60 -9.28
N HIS A 235 -20.08 -0.43 -9.59
CA HIS A 235 -20.86 0.81 -9.71
C HIS A 235 -21.92 0.74 -10.83
N ASN A 236 -21.61 0.09 -11.95
CA ASN A 236 -22.57 -0.11 -13.04
C ASN A 236 -23.65 -1.15 -12.69
N CYS A 237 -23.34 -2.14 -11.86
CA CYS A 237 -24.31 -3.13 -11.40
C CYS A 237 -25.30 -2.50 -10.40
N SER A 238 -24.81 -1.80 -9.36
CA SER A 238 -25.70 -1.09 -8.43
C SER A 238 -26.52 0.01 -9.12
N ARG A 239 -25.99 0.65 -10.17
CA ARG A 239 -26.79 1.57 -11.01
C ARG A 239 -27.93 0.83 -11.74
N ARG A 240 -27.68 -0.37 -12.28
CA ARG A 240 -28.73 -1.17 -12.94
C ARG A 240 -29.78 -1.66 -11.95
N ASP A 241 -29.37 -2.03 -10.74
CA ASP A 241 -30.31 -2.47 -9.69
C ASP A 241 -31.21 -1.30 -9.24
N THR A 242 -30.63 -0.10 -9.08
CA THR A 242 -31.40 1.13 -8.77
C THR A 242 -32.33 1.55 -9.92
N GLU A 243 -31.95 1.27 -11.17
CA GLU A 243 -32.75 1.61 -12.36
C GLU A 243 -33.85 0.58 -12.65
N GLN A 244 -33.70 -0.67 -12.18
CA GLN A 244 -34.72 -1.73 -12.26
C GLN A 244 -35.78 -1.65 -11.15
N ASP A 245 -35.45 -1.07 -10.00
CA ASP A 245 -36.41 -0.84 -8.90
C ASP A 245 -37.33 0.38 -9.09
N VAL A 246 -37.31 1.05 -10.25
CA VAL A 246 -38.28 2.10 -10.59
C VAL A 246 -39.46 1.47 -11.34
N PRO A 247 -40.61 1.18 -10.67
CA PRO A 247 -41.79 0.73 -11.38
C PRO A 247 -42.23 1.80 -12.38
N ASN A 248 -42.43 1.37 -13.62
CA ASN A 248 -42.89 2.16 -14.75
C ASN A 248 -44.17 2.94 -14.37
N GLY A 249 -44.01 4.21 -14.02
CA GLY A 249 -45.16 5.06 -13.66
C GLY A 249 -44.85 6.15 -12.65
N LYS A 250 -43.99 7.11 -12.99
CA LYS A 250 -44.27 8.56 -12.85
C LYS A 250 -43.12 9.43 -13.34
N CYS A 251 -43.54 10.51 -13.98
CA CYS A 251 -42.78 11.51 -14.72
C CYS A 251 -41.66 12.16 -13.89
N ARG A 252 -40.55 12.50 -14.59
CA ARG A 252 -39.46 13.39 -14.18
C ARG A 252 -39.95 14.51 -13.25
N ARG A 253 -39.28 14.66 -12.11
CA ARG A 253 -39.19 15.95 -11.40
C ARG A 253 -37.74 16.21 -11.04
N ASP A 254 -37.27 17.36 -11.49
CA ASP A 254 -35.94 17.91 -11.30
C ASP A 254 -35.45 17.81 -9.85
N TYR A 255 -34.20 17.37 -9.69
CA TYR A 255 -33.36 17.84 -8.60
C TYR A 255 -32.28 18.74 -9.20
N GLY A 256 -32.56 20.05 -9.19
CA GLY A 256 -31.54 21.08 -9.36
C GLY A 256 -30.41 20.84 -8.34
N SER A 257 -29.15 20.96 -8.73
CA SER A 257 -28.50 22.26 -8.93
C SER A 257 -28.59 23.16 -7.70
N LEU A 258 -28.21 22.67 -6.51
CA LEU A 258 -27.90 23.51 -5.34
C LEU A 258 -26.76 22.89 -4.52
N GLU A 259 -25.53 23.28 -4.84
CA GLU A 259 -24.53 23.64 -3.84
C GLU A 259 -23.46 24.54 -4.50
N ASN A 260 -23.89 25.75 -4.87
CA ASN A 260 -23.04 26.91 -5.05
C ASN A 260 -23.51 27.96 -4.05
N GLY A 261 -23.04 27.86 -2.80
CA GLY A 261 -23.31 28.81 -1.73
C GLY A 261 -22.17 29.79 -1.55
N LYS A 262 -22.13 30.85 -2.36
CA LYS A 262 -21.43 32.10 -2.01
C LYS A 262 -22.18 32.73 -0.84
N ALA A 263 -21.48 33.03 0.25
CA ALA A 263 -21.99 33.85 1.34
C ALA A 263 -22.19 35.31 0.86
N PRO A 264 -23.33 35.96 1.15
CA PRO A 264 -23.47 37.39 0.96
C PRO A 264 -23.17 38.16 2.27
N LEU A 265 -22.42 39.24 2.07
CA LEU A 265 -22.19 40.35 2.99
C LEU A 265 -23.49 40.87 3.62
N ALA A 266 -23.51 40.99 4.95
CA ALA A 266 -24.41 41.91 5.66
C ALA A 266 -23.57 43.05 6.23
N LYS A 267 -23.83 44.26 5.72
CA LYS A 267 -23.43 45.54 6.32
C LYS A 267 -24.28 45.76 7.57
N LEU A 268 -23.64 46.14 8.67
CA LEU A 268 -23.98 47.26 9.56
C LEU A 268 -22.90 47.38 10.64
#